data_AF-A0A1G3QQ85-F1
#
_entry.id   AF-A0A1G3QQ85-F1
#
_cell.length_a   1.000
_cell.length_b   1.000
_cell.length_c   1.000
_cell.angle_alpha   90.00
_cell.angle_beta   90.00
_cell.angle_gamma   90.00
#
_symmetry.space_group_name_H-M   'P 1'
#
loop_
_entity.id
_entity.type
_entity.pdbx_description
1 polymer ?
#
loop_
_entity_poly.entity_id
_entity_poly.type
_entity_poly.pdbx_seq_one_letter_code
_entity_poly.pdbx_strand_id
1 'polypeptide(L)'
;MKNKIIGGIVSALMLGFAGLYCAKDDVAITKDTYGIITKGYSALRIEPMVFAGIIIYLGKGESVEIAERSREKSWVGKMNDFWYKIKTKDGTVGWVFGDNIIIHSSKSKVTMDKIASDFMEREALQIKKYLAGKWWSVNKFGDFTNHCLELYENNKYRSYQREQESRAIVGRYRLDFNRNEIIFSSGTSFRSNLDLLKRGNEYEIKKNIKERELRFAKIGLELPPEPVLTTKENTKKP
;
A
#
# COMPACT_ATOMS: atom_id res chain seq x y z
N MET A 1 -78.33 -21.79 11.09
CA MET A 1 -77.23 -21.46 12.04
C MET A 1 -75.97 -21.17 11.24
N LYS A 2 -75.35 -20.02 11.54
CA LYS A 2 -74.00 -19.54 11.15
C LYS A 2 -73.80 -19.04 9.71
N ASN A 3 -73.81 -17.71 9.62
CA ASN A 3 -73.34 -16.84 8.55
C ASN A 3 -71.83 -16.98 8.27
N LYS A 4 -71.43 -16.77 7.00
CA LYS A 4 -70.17 -16.14 6.57
C LYS A 4 -70.47 -15.41 5.24
N ILE A 5 -70.75 -14.10 5.22
CA ILE A 5 -69.79 -12.97 5.11
C ILE A 5 -68.93 -13.13 3.83
N ILE A 6 -69.36 -12.65 2.65
CA ILE A 6 -69.23 -11.28 2.08
C ILE A 6 -67.89 -10.62 2.38
N GLY A 7 -67.11 -10.32 1.33
CA GLY A 7 -66.00 -9.38 1.43
C GLY A 7 -64.97 -9.54 0.32
N GLY A 8 -65.30 -9.03 -0.87
CA GLY A 8 -64.26 -8.62 -1.84
C GLY A 8 -63.56 -7.34 -1.35
N ILE A 9 -62.59 -6.88 -2.16
CA ILE A 9 -61.62 -5.79 -1.91
C ILE A 9 -60.39 -6.36 -1.15
N VAL A 10 -59.14 -6.27 -1.63
CA VAL A 10 -58.39 -5.07 -2.04
C VAL A 10 -57.36 -5.47 -3.10
N SER A 11 -57.37 -4.75 -4.23
CA SER A 11 -56.23 -4.68 -5.14
C SER A 11 -55.12 -3.88 -4.44
N ALA A 12 -54.11 -4.58 -3.92
CA ALA A 12 -52.94 -3.95 -3.34
C ALA A 12 -52.00 -3.54 -4.49
N LEU A 13 -52.00 -2.25 -4.80
CA LEU A 13 -50.93 -1.59 -5.54
C LEU A 13 -49.61 -1.86 -4.81
N MET A 14 -48.82 -2.81 -5.30
CA MET A 14 -47.41 -2.92 -4.94
C MET A 14 -46.66 -1.79 -5.66
N LEU A 15 -46.60 -0.65 -4.98
CA LEU A 15 -45.57 0.36 -5.18
C LEU A 15 -44.23 -0.28 -4.82
N GLY A 16 -43.66 -1.01 -5.77
CA GLY A 16 -42.27 -1.44 -5.73
C GLY A 16 -41.40 -0.19 -5.78
N PHE A 17 -40.94 0.25 -4.62
CA PHE A 17 -39.77 1.11 -4.45
C PHE A 17 -38.61 0.46 -5.22
N ALA A 18 -38.44 0.83 -6.49
CA ALA A 18 -37.17 0.67 -7.17
C ALA A 18 -36.21 1.61 -6.45
N GLY A 19 -35.57 1.07 -5.41
CA GLY A 19 -34.49 1.75 -4.72
C GLY A 19 -33.52 2.24 -5.79
N LEU A 20 -33.26 3.55 -5.76
CA LEU A 20 -32.15 4.16 -6.47
C LEU A 20 -30.90 3.34 -6.11
N TYR A 21 -30.53 2.43 -6.99
CA TYR A 21 -29.15 2.02 -7.11
C TYR A 21 -28.40 3.32 -7.39
N CYS A 22 -27.61 3.76 -6.41
CA CYS A 22 -26.67 4.84 -6.56
C CYS A 22 -25.70 4.40 -7.66
N ALA A 23 -26.01 4.75 -8.89
CA ALA A 23 -25.08 4.71 -10.00
C ALA A 23 -23.94 5.62 -9.57
N LYS A 24 -22.80 5.02 -9.28
CA LYS A 24 -21.54 5.75 -9.14
C LYS A 24 -21.36 6.43 -10.49
N ASP A 25 -21.60 7.74 -10.54
CA ASP A 25 -21.61 8.51 -11.79
C ASP A 25 -20.44 8.10 -12.69
N ASP A 26 -20.75 7.81 -13.94
CA ASP A 26 -19.74 7.58 -14.97
C ASP A 26 -18.91 8.85 -15.09
N VAL A 27 -17.74 8.86 -14.45
CA VAL A 27 -16.79 9.98 -14.54
C VAL A 27 -16.42 10.13 -16.01
N ALA A 28 -16.97 11.16 -16.65
CA ALA A 28 -16.63 11.50 -18.02
C ALA A 28 -15.13 11.81 -18.08
N ILE A 29 -14.39 10.97 -18.81
CA ILE A 29 -12.96 11.17 -19.01
C ILE A 29 -12.78 12.38 -19.91
N THR A 30 -12.06 13.37 -19.37
CA THR A 30 -11.67 14.59 -20.06
C THR A 30 -10.15 14.70 -20.06
N LYS A 31 -9.59 15.65 -20.81
CA LYS A 31 -8.15 15.98 -20.77
C LYS A 31 -7.62 16.33 -19.38
N ASP A 32 -8.51 16.68 -18.45
CA ASP A 32 -8.18 17.07 -17.08
C ASP A 32 -8.40 15.91 -16.09
N THR A 33 -8.46 14.67 -16.61
CA THR A 33 -8.63 13.45 -15.82
C THR A 33 -7.29 12.76 -15.65
N TYR A 34 -6.91 12.58 -14.40
CA TYR A 34 -5.64 11.99 -14.01
C TYR A 34 -5.90 10.86 -13.02
N GLY A 35 -4.92 9.99 -12.86
CA GLY A 35 -4.93 8.98 -11.82
C GLY A 35 -3.65 8.95 -11.03
N ILE A 36 -3.75 8.41 -9.81
CA ILE A 36 -2.61 8.12 -8.95
C ILE A 36 -2.59 6.62 -8.72
N ILE A 37 -1.47 5.99 -9.04
CA ILE A 37 -1.28 4.56 -8.84
C ILE A 37 -1.19 4.27 -7.34
N THR A 38 -2.09 3.42 -6.84
CA THR A 38 -2.22 3.14 -5.41
C THR A 38 -1.48 1.90 -4.95
N LYS A 39 -0.93 1.10 -5.87
CA LYS A 39 -0.17 -0.11 -5.53
C LYS A 39 1.15 -0.14 -6.29
N GLY A 40 2.23 -0.51 -5.59
CA GLY A 40 3.53 -0.73 -6.21
C GLY A 40 3.50 -1.95 -7.13
N TYR A 41 4.35 -1.95 -8.16
CA TYR A 41 4.38 -2.97 -9.21
C TYR A 41 3.03 -3.19 -9.90
N SER A 42 2.26 -2.12 -10.11
CA SER A 42 1.03 -2.20 -10.88
C SER A 42 1.35 -2.43 -12.35
N ALA A 43 0.90 -3.53 -12.93
CA ALA A 43 1.18 -3.85 -14.33
C ALA A 43 0.46 -2.90 -15.29
N LEU A 44 1.22 -2.24 -16.16
CA LEU A 44 0.70 -1.55 -17.34
C LEU A 44 0.70 -2.53 -18.52
N ARG A 45 -0.45 -2.76 -19.13
CA ARG A 45 -0.64 -3.82 -20.13
C ARG A 45 -0.98 -3.28 -21.51
N ILE A 46 -0.71 -4.07 -22.54
CA ILE A 46 -1.08 -3.73 -23.92
C ILE A 46 -2.59 -3.70 -24.15
N GLU A 47 -3.34 -4.52 -23.39
CA GLU A 47 -4.80 -4.68 -23.51
C GLU A 47 -5.45 -4.72 -22.12
N PRO A 48 -6.75 -4.41 -22.01
CA PRO A 48 -7.50 -4.38 -20.74
C PRO A 48 -7.85 -5.79 -20.24
N MET A 49 -6.85 -6.66 -20.06
CA MET A 49 -7.03 -8.00 -19.51
C MET A 49 -5.79 -8.51 -18.78
N VAL A 50 -5.97 -9.42 -17.82
CA VAL A 50 -4.89 -9.91 -16.94
C VAL A 50 -3.85 -10.77 -17.68
N PHE A 51 -4.23 -11.39 -18.80
CA PHE A 51 -3.34 -12.23 -19.59
C PHE A 51 -2.56 -11.45 -20.67
N ALA A 52 -2.87 -10.17 -20.87
CA ALA A 52 -2.18 -9.35 -21.85
C ALA A 52 -0.72 -9.10 -21.44
N GLY A 53 0.14 -8.92 -22.44
CA GLY A 53 1.56 -8.58 -22.23
C GLY A 53 1.72 -7.35 -21.33
N ILE A 54 2.67 -7.44 -20.39
CA ILE A 54 3.04 -6.34 -19.51
C ILE A 54 4.08 -5.49 -20.25
N ILE A 55 3.80 -4.20 -20.37
CA ILE A 55 4.71 -3.21 -20.95
C ILE A 55 5.76 -2.82 -19.90
N ILE A 56 5.28 -2.32 -18.75
CA ILE A 56 6.09 -1.90 -17.60
C ILE A 56 5.32 -2.14 -16.30
N TYR A 57 6.02 -1.98 -15.18
CA TYR A 57 5.43 -1.91 -13.85
C TYR A 57 5.46 -0.47 -13.34
N LEU A 58 4.30 0.04 -12.96
CA LEU A 58 4.11 1.38 -12.41
C LEU A 58 4.39 1.41 -10.90
N GLY A 59 4.91 2.54 -10.44
CA GLY A 59 5.22 2.77 -9.03
C GLY A 59 4.03 3.26 -8.23
N LYS A 60 3.97 2.95 -6.93
CA LYS A 60 2.98 3.57 -6.03
C LYS A 60 3.22 5.09 -5.98
N GLY A 61 2.15 5.87 -6.09
CA GLY A 61 2.18 7.32 -6.11
C GLY A 61 2.46 7.93 -7.48
N GLU A 62 2.68 7.12 -8.51
CA GLU A 62 2.89 7.62 -9.86
C GLU A 62 1.60 8.28 -10.39
N SER A 63 1.72 9.52 -10.85
CA SER A 63 0.63 10.28 -11.47
C SER A 63 0.60 10.02 -12.97
N VAL A 64 -0.58 9.73 -13.52
CA VAL A 64 -0.78 9.39 -14.93
C VAL A 64 -1.98 10.14 -15.52
N GLU A 65 -1.96 10.38 -16.82
CA GLU A 65 -3.13 10.89 -17.55
C GLU A 65 -4.08 9.72 -17.84
N ILE A 66 -5.40 9.94 -17.69
CA ILE A 66 -6.41 8.96 -18.07
C ILE A 66 -6.92 9.29 -19.48
N ALA A 67 -6.73 8.36 -20.41
CA ALA A 67 -7.16 8.51 -21.80
C ALA A 67 -8.50 7.82 -22.06
N GLU A 68 -8.74 6.66 -21.46
CA GLU A 68 -9.91 5.84 -21.75
C GLU A 68 -10.27 4.95 -20.55
N ARG A 69 -11.51 4.47 -20.51
CA ARG A 69 -11.99 3.41 -19.63
C ARG A 69 -12.55 2.27 -20.47
N SER A 70 -12.35 1.03 -20.06
CA SER A 70 -12.96 -0.12 -20.71
C SER A 70 -14.48 -0.01 -20.66
N ARG A 71 -15.15 -0.62 -21.65
CA ARG A 71 -16.61 -0.62 -21.73
C ARG A 71 -17.25 -1.41 -20.58
N GLU A 72 -16.59 -2.48 -20.17
CA GLU A 72 -17.06 -3.40 -19.16
C GLU A 72 -16.03 -3.55 -18.04
N LYS A 73 -16.53 -3.95 -16.88
CA LYS A 73 -15.69 -4.35 -15.76
C LYS A 73 -15.16 -5.76 -15.99
N SER A 74 -13.96 -6.02 -15.50
CA SER A 74 -13.40 -7.37 -15.46
C SER A 74 -13.16 -7.81 -14.02
N TRP A 75 -13.23 -9.11 -13.81
CA TRP A 75 -12.79 -9.71 -12.55
C TRP A 75 -11.29 -9.93 -12.56
N VAL A 76 -10.60 -9.41 -11.54
CA VAL A 76 -9.18 -9.67 -11.28
C VAL A 76 -9.06 -10.11 -9.83
N GLY A 77 -8.83 -11.41 -9.63
CA GLY A 77 -8.92 -12.01 -8.31
C GLY A 77 -10.33 -11.86 -7.73
N LYS A 78 -10.45 -11.17 -6.59
CA LYS A 78 -11.75 -10.90 -5.91
C LYS A 78 -12.35 -9.53 -6.26
N MET A 79 -11.69 -8.77 -7.12
CA MET A 79 -12.08 -7.39 -7.43
C MET A 79 -12.78 -7.32 -8.79
N ASN A 80 -13.84 -6.51 -8.88
CA ASN A 80 -14.56 -6.24 -10.11
C ASN A 80 -14.53 -4.75 -10.42
N ASP A 81 -13.71 -4.37 -11.40
CA ASP A 81 -13.50 -2.98 -11.77
C ASP A 81 -13.23 -2.83 -13.27
N PHE A 82 -13.28 -1.59 -13.74
CA PHE A 82 -12.90 -1.24 -15.10
C PHE A 82 -11.38 -1.27 -15.29
N TRP A 83 -10.95 -1.32 -16.54
CA TRP A 83 -9.59 -0.99 -16.92
C TRP A 83 -9.53 0.45 -17.39
N TYR A 84 -8.40 1.10 -17.16
CA TYR A 84 -8.16 2.46 -17.60
C TYR A 84 -6.95 2.50 -18.50
N LYS A 85 -7.13 3.06 -19.70
CA LYS A 85 -6.02 3.38 -20.57
C LYS A 85 -5.39 4.66 -20.06
N ILE A 86 -4.09 4.60 -19.79
CA ILE A 86 -3.34 5.68 -19.21
C ILE A 86 -2.17 6.07 -20.08
N LYS A 87 -1.65 7.27 -19.84
CA LYS A 87 -0.37 7.73 -20.39
C LYS A 87 0.51 8.20 -19.23
N THR A 88 1.70 7.62 -19.12
CA THR A 88 2.71 7.98 -18.13
C THR A 88 3.46 9.24 -18.57
N LYS A 89 4.24 9.85 -17.65
CA LYS A 89 5.01 11.07 -17.92
C LYS A 89 6.03 10.91 -19.05
N ASP A 90 6.59 9.71 -19.22
CA ASP A 90 7.53 9.39 -20.30
C ASP A 90 6.83 9.09 -21.64
N GLY A 91 5.50 9.14 -21.69
CA GLY A 91 4.70 8.93 -22.89
C GLY A 91 4.27 7.49 -23.13
N THR A 92 4.64 6.54 -22.26
CA THR A 92 4.19 5.14 -22.36
C THR A 92 2.67 5.05 -22.19
N VAL A 93 2.01 4.32 -23.09
CA VAL A 93 0.55 4.15 -23.09
C VAL A 93 0.20 2.68 -22.90
N GLY A 94 -0.78 2.41 -22.06
CA GLY A 94 -1.30 1.06 -21.84
C GLY A 94 -2.50 1.06 -20.89
N TRP A 95 -2.90 -0.14 -20.44
CA TRP A 95 -4.05 -0.37 -19.58
C TRP A 95 -3.65 -0.79 -18.17
N VAL A 96 -4.26 -0.17 -17.17
CA VAL A 96 -4.12 -0.53 -15.75
C VAL A 96 -5.50 -0.87 -15.17
N PHE A 97 -5.53 -1.85 -14.26
CA PHE A 97 -6.78 -2.25 -13.61
C PHE A 97 -7.23 -1.23 -12.56
N GLY A 98 -8.53 -0.94 -12.50
CA GLY A 98 -9.13 0.13 -11.69
C GLY A 98 -8.80 0.06 -10.21
N ASP A 99 -8.72 -1.14 -9.62
CA ASP A 99 -8.38 -1.31 -8.21
C ASP A 99 -6.94 -0.89 -7.84
N ASN A 100 -6.11 -0.60 -8.84
CA ASN A 100 -4.73 -0.15 -8.65
C ASN A 100 -4.55 1.35 -8.90
N ILE A 101 -5.63 2.09 -9.17
CA ILE A 101 -5.59 3.51 -9.53
C ILE A 101 -6.77 4.27 -8.91
N ILE A 102 -6.50 5.44 -8.32
CA ILE A 102 -7.56 6.37 -7.94
C ILE A 102 -7.63 7.47 -8.99
N ILE A 103 -8.84 7.74 -9.48
CA ILE A 103 -9.09 8.72 -10.54
C ILE A 103 -9.51 10.04 -9.92
N HIS A 104 -8.92 11.11 -10.42
CA HIS A 104 -9.20 12.49 -10.06
C HIS A 104 -9.55 13.27 -11.32
N SER A 105 -10.58 14.11 -11.22
CA SER A 105 -10.92 15.11 -12.24
C SER A 105 -10.81 16.49 -11.60
N SER A 106 -10.00 17.39 -12.17
CA SER A 106 -9.84 18.75 -11.64
C SER A 106 -9.60 19.75 -12.75
N LYS A 107 -10.46 20.77 -12.86
CA LYS A 107 -10.23 21.97 -13.69
C LYS A 107 -9.19 22.93 -13.08
N SER A 108 -8.80 22.70 -11.83
CA SER A 108 -7.83 23.52 -11.11
C SER A 108 -6.45 22.91 -11.20
N LYS A 109 -5.48 23.74 -11.61
CA LYS A 109 -4.06 23.44 -11.84
C LYS A 109 -3.27 23.20 -10.53
N VAL A 110 -3.93 22.72 -9.48
CA VAL A 110 -3.22 22.13 -8.32
C VAL A 110 -2.45 20.95 -8.90
N THR A 111 -1.13 21.10 -8.94
CA THR A 111 -0.25 20.18 -9.66
C THR A 111 -0.47 18.77 -9.15
N MET A 112 -0.75 17.82 -10.04
CA MET A 112 -0.94 16.41 -9.70
C MET A 112 0.22 15.84 -8.87
N ASP A 113 1.41 16.39 -9.07
CA ASP A 113 2.60 16.11 -8.25
C ASP A 113 2.37 16.37 -6.77
N LYS A 114 1.65 17.44 -6.39
CA LYS A 114 1.31 17.71 -5.00
C LYS A 114 0.36 16.65 -4.45
N ILE A 115 -0.69 16.29 -5.20
CA ILE A 115 -1.66 15.27 -4.75
C ILE A 115 -0.97 13.92 -4.57
N ALA A 116 -0.10 13.55 -5.52
CA ALA A 116 0.72 12.36 -5.45
C ALA A 116 1.69 12.40 -4.25
N SER A 117 2.38 13.52 -4.03
CA SER A 117 3.28 13.72 -2.88
C SER A 117 2.52 13.60 -1.56
N ASP A 118 1.41 14.32 -1.42
CA ASP A 118 0.57 14.30 -0.22
C ASP A 118 0.02 12.89 0.04
N PHE A 119 -0.33 12.13 -1.01
CA PHE A 119 -0.72 10.72 -0.90
C PHE A 119 0.43 9.86 -0.35
N MET A 120 1.63 9.98 -0.91
CA MET A 120 2.79 9.22 -0.48
C MET A 120 3.24 9.57 0.94
N GLU A 121 3.17 10.85 1.32
CA GLU A 121 3.47 11.31 2.67
C GLU A 121 2.50 10.73 3.70
N ARG A 122 1.19 10.73 3.41
CA ARG A 122 0.18 10.10 4.29
C ARG A 122 0.40 8.60 4.45
N GLU A 123 0.64 7.88 3.35
CA GLU A 123 0.93 6.45 3.37
C GLU A 123 2.19 6.16 4.21
N ALA A 124 3.26 6.92 3.98
CA ALA A 124 4.51 6.78 4.73
C ALA A 124 4.33 7.07 6.22
N LEU A 125 3.61 8.13 6.56
CA LEU A 125 3.35 8.50 7.96
C LEU A 125 2.55 7.41 8.68
N GLN A 126 1.50 6.87 8.05
CA GLN A 126 0.69 5.81 8.64
C GLN A 126 1.52 4.55 8.92
N ILE A 127 2.34 4.14 7.95
CA ILE A 127 3.21 2.96 8.12
C ILE A 127 4.26 3.22 9.20
N LYS A 128 4.93 4.38 9.19
CA LYS A 128 5.95 4.72 10.21
C LYS A 128 5.37 4.72 11.61
N LYS A 129 4.19 5.30 11.80
CA LYS A 129 3.48 5.27 13.09
C LYS A 129 3.16 3.84 13.53
N TYR A 130 2.75 2.98 12.61
CA TYR A 130 2.51 1.57 12.93
C TYR A 130 3.82 0.84 13.29
N LEU A 131 4.88 1.08 12.51
CA LEU A 131 6.18 0.43 12.69
C LEU A 131 6.92 0.91 13.93
N ALA A 132 6.69 2.14 14.40
CA ALA A 132 7.37 2.69 15.55
C ALA A 132 7.16 1.82 16.79
N GLY A 133 8.26 1.41 17.42
CA GLY A 133 8.25 0.52 18.58
C GLY A 133 9.38 -0.49 18.57
N LYS A 134 9.37 -1.36 19.58
CA LYS A 134 10.36 -2.42 19.78
C LYS A 134 9.84 -3.74 19.21
N TRP A 135 10.66 -4.37 18.40
CA TRP A 135 10.36 -5.59 17.67
C TRP A 135 11.38 -6.66 18.01
N TRP A 136 10.90 -7.86 18.30
CA TRP A 136 11.76 -8.99 18.60
C TRP A 136 11.59 -10.07 17.53
N SER A 137 12.70 -10.63 17.06
CA SER A 137 12.63 -11.67 16.06
C SER A 137 12.02 -12.94 16.64
N VAL A 138 11.18 -13.61 15.88
CA VAL A 138 10.52 -14.86 16.27
C VAL A 138 10.79 -15.96 15.26
N ASN A 139 10.81 -17.20 15.73
CA ASN A 139 10.87 -18.37 14.86
C ASN A 139 9.48 -18.67 14.25
N LYS A 140 9.37 -19.76 13.48
CA LYS A 140 8.11 -20.20 12.85
C LYS A 140 7.00 -20.56 13.86
N PHE A 141 7.34 -20.83 15.11
CA PHE A 141 6.42 -21.16 16.20
C PHE A 141 6.02 -19.94 17.04
N GLY A 142 6.64 -18.78 16.80
CA GLY A 142 6.38 -17.55 17.55
C GLY A 142 7.33 -17.32 18.74
N ASP A 143 8.28 -18.22 19.01
CA ASP A 143 9.21 -18.05 20.12
C ASP A 143 10.25 -16.96 19.80
N PHE A 144 10.55 -16.14 20.80
CA PHE A 144 11.56 -15.09 20.69
C PHE A 144 12.96 -15.64 20.49
N THR A 145 13.61 -15.18 19.41
CA THR A 145 14.98 -15.53 19.03
C THR A 145 15.95 -14.42 19.44
N ASN A 146 16.93 -14.04 18.61
CA ASN A 146 18.09 -13.27 19.07
C ASN A 146 18.15 -11.83 18.58
N HIS A 147 17.33 -11.39 17.64
CA HIS A 147 17.44 -10.05 17.04
C HIS A 147 16.39 -9.10 17.60
N CYS A 148 16.85 -7.92 17.97
CA CYS A 148 15.98 -6.80 18.29
C CYS A 148 16.08 -5.73 17.21
N LEU A 149 14.94 -5.11 16.92
CA LEU A 149 14.81 -3.97 16.05
C LEU A 149 13.94 -2.91 16.73
N GLU A 150 14.47 -1.71 16.89
CA GLU A 150 13.74 -0.54 17.39
C GLU A 150 13.59 0.44 16.24
N LEU A 151 12.36 0.76 15.88
CA LEU A 151 12.03 1.69 14.79
C LEU A 151 11.42 2.95 15.37
N TYR A 152 11.85 4.11 14.86
CA TYR A 152 11.37 5.42 15.29
C TYR A 152 10.60 6.10 14.16
N GLU A 153 9.64 6.97 14.48
CA GLU A 153 8.82 7.67 13.47
C GLU A 153 9.66 8.60 12.57
N ASN A 154 10.78 9.11 13.09
CA ASN A 154 11.70 10.01 12.38
C ASN A 154 12.73 9.30 11.48
N ASN A 155 12.41 8.09 11.03
CA ASN A 155 13.24 7.23 10.19
C ASN A 155 14.53 6.71 10.85
N LYS A 156 14.76 6.90 12.15
CA LYS A 156 15.91 6.28 12.84
C LYS A 156 15.59 4.84 13.22
N TYR A 157 16.63 4.02 13.40
CA TYR A 157 16.47 2.70 13.99
C TYR A 157 17.69 2.29 14.83
N ARG A 158 17.48 1.31 15.71
CA ARG A 158 18.53 0.53 16.37
C ARG A 158 18.31 -0.95 16.05
N SER A 159 19.38 -1.68 15.76
CA SER A 159 19.34 -3.12 15.56
C SER A 159 20.48 -3.80 16.31
N TYR A 160 20.17 -4.79 17.13
CA TYR A 160 21.15 -5.49 17.96
C TYR A 160 20.78 -6.96 18.14
N GLN A 161 21.70 -7.73 18.72
CA GLN A 161 21.42 -9.08 19.20
C GLN A 161 21.12 -9.05 20.71
N ARG A 162 20.39 -10.05 21.21
CA ARG A 162 20.17 -10.26 22.65
C ARG A 162 21.49 -10.11 23.40
N GLU A 163 21.47 -9.40 24.52
CA GLU A 163 22.63 -9.10 25.37
C GLU A 163 23.74 -8.24 24.72
N GLN A 164 23.58 -7.80 23.48
CA GLN A 164 24.56 -6.98 22.75
C GLN A 164 24.02 -5.57 22.43
N GLU A 165 23.18 -5.02 23.30
CA GLU A 165 22.57 -3.70 23.10
C GLU A 165 23.61 -2.58 23.00
N SER A 166 24.73 -2.69 23.74
CA SER A 166 25.85 -1.74 23.68
C SER A 166 26.56 -1.72 22.33
N ARG A 167 26.34 -2.74 21.48
CA ARG A 167 26.88 -2.86 20.11
C ARG A 167 25.81 -2.65 19.05
N ALA A 168 24.73 -1.94 19.39
CA ALA A 168 23.65 -1.68 18.46
C ALA A 168 24.12 -0.97 17.19
N ILE A 169 23.67 -1.49 16.05
CA ILE A 169 23.79 -0.83 14.76
C ILE A 169 22.71 0.23 14.70
N VAL A 170 23.13 1.46 14.48
CA VAL A 170 22.23 2.62 14.37
C VAL A 170 22.28 3.16 12.95
N GLY A 171 21.13 3.53 12.42
CA GLY A 171 21.08 4.22 11.15
C GLY A 171 19.71 4.85 10.88
N ARG A 172 19.48 5.15 9.61
CA ARG A 172 18.17 5.50 9.08
C ARG A 172 17.54 4.37 8.28
N TYR A 173 16.25 4.17 8.41
CA TYR A 173 15.47 3.29 7.53
C TYR A 173 14.64 4.11 6.56
N ARG A 174 14.28 3.52 5.43
CA ARG A 174 13.29 4.06 4.49
C ARG A 174 12.35 2.98 4.01
N LEU A 175 11.17 3.38 3.57
CA LEU A 175 10.19 2.48 2.96
C LEU A 175 10.37 2.50 1.45
N ASP A 176 10.50 1.34 0.85
CA ASP A 176 10.39 1.12 -0.59
C ASP A 176 9.00 0.58 -0.88
N PHE A 177 8.11 1.46 -1.33
CA PHE A 177 6.71 1.12 -1.60
C PHE A 177 6.50 0.29 -2.86
N ASN A 178 7.49 0.25 -3.74
CA ASN A 178 7.43 -0.62 -4.90
C ASN A 178 7.75 -2.03 -4.40
N ARG A 179 8.92 -2.22 -3.77
CA ARG A 179 9.38 -3.51 -3.25
C ARG A 179 8.64 -4.00 -2.02
N ASN A 180 7.81 -3.16 -1.42
CA ASN A 180 7.23 -3.41 -0.10
C ASN A 180 8.33 -3.82 0.87
N GLU A 181 9.40 -3.03 0.95
CA GLU A 181 10.60 -3.36 1.73
C GLU A 181 10.99 -2.21 2.66
N ILE A 182 11.46 -2.53 3.87
CA ILE A 182 12.13 -1.62 4.78
C ILE A 182 13.63 -1.74 4.54
N ILE A 183 14.25 -0.64 4.11
CA ILE A 183 15.66 -0.58 3.74
C ILE A 183 16.45 0.13 4.83
N PHE A 184 17.52 -0.50 5.31
CA PHE A 184 18.35 0.00 6.42
C PHE A 184 19.69 0.52 5.92
N SER A 185 19.99 1.80 6.17
CA SER A 185 21.19 2.47 5.65
C SER A 185 22.51 1.96 6.23
N SER A 186 22.53 1.50 7.49
CA SER A 186 23.75 1.04 8.18
C SER A 186 23.82 -0.49 8.31
N GLY A 187 22.93 -1.23 7.63
CA GLY A 187 22.73 -2.66 7.86
C GLY A 187 22.04 -2.98 9.19
N THR A 188 21.94 -4.26 9.52
CA THR A 188 21.18 -4.74 10.69
C THR A 188 21.91 -5.90 11.36
N SER A 189 21.54 -6.23 12.60
CA SER A 189 22.12 -7.37 13.33
C SER A 189 21.84 -8.71 12.64
N PHE A 190 20.85 -8.76 11.76
CA PHE A 190 20.46 -9.89 10.92
C PHE A 190 20.88 -9.75 9.45
N ARG A 191 21.67 -8.72 9.11
CA ARG A 191 22.34 -8.52 7.81
C ARG A 191 21.41 -8.52 6.59
N SER A 192 20.20 -8.01 6.75
CA SER A 192 19.23 -7.91 5.67
C SER A 192 18.30 -6.71 5.85
N ASN A 193 17.66 -6.32 4.75
CA ASN A 193 16.40 -5.57 4.75
C ASN A 193 15.22 -6.49 5.12
N LEU A 194 14.04 -5.91 5.36
CA LEU A 194 12.82 -6.65 5.71
C LEU A 194 11.71 -6.36 4.71
N ASP A 195 11.03 -7.41 4.27
CA ASP A 195 9.78 -7.32 3.54
C ASP A 195 8.69 -6.78 4.49
N LEU A 196 7.83 -5.91 3.98
CA LEU A 196 6.73 -5.23 4.67
C LEU A 196 5.40 -5.65 4.03
N LEU A 197 4.68 -6.55 4.69
CA LEU A 197 3.41 -7.07 4.17
C LEU A 197 2.24 -6.51 4.96
N LYS A 198 1.27 -5.91 4.28
CA LYS A 198 0.00 -5.50 4.90
C LYS A 198 -0.95 -6.69 4.97
N ARG A 199 -1.46 -7.01 6.16
CA ARG A 199 -2.51 -8.02 6.40
C ARG A 199 -3.67 -7.38 7.15
N GLY A 200 -4.74 -7.04 6.43
CA GLY A 200 -5.84 -6.27 7.01
C GLY A 200 -5.34 -4.91 7.52
N ASN A 201 -5.47 -4.70 8.83
CA ASN A 201 -5.05 -3.46 9.51
C ASN A 201 -3.63 -3.55 10.11
N GLU A 202 -2.96 -4.69 9.96
CA GLU A 202 -1.65 -4.94 10.53
C GLU A 202 -0.56 -4.99 9.44
N TYR A 203 0.68 -4.75 9.86
CA TYR A 203 1.86 -4.95 9.04
C TYR A 203 2.73 -6.04 9.64
N GLU A 204 3.08 -7.01 8.81
CA GLU A 204 4.04 -8.05 9.09
C GLU A 204 5.40 -7.63 8.50
N ILE A 205 6.45 -7.66 9.33
CA ILE A 205 7.83 -7.44 8.87
C ILE A 205 8.62 -8.73 8.96
N LYS A 206 9.22 -9.14 7.84
CA LYS A 206 9.90 -10.45 7.76
C LYS A 206 10.96 -10.51 6.66
N LYS A 207 11.73 -11.59 6.62
CA LYS A 207 12.59 -11.93 5.49
C LYS A 207 12.80 -13.43 5.40
N ASN A 208 12.78 -13.97 4.19
CA ASN A 208 13.30 -15.31 3.93
C ASN A 208 14.82 -15.23 3.74
N ILE A 209 15.56 -15.86 4.65
CA ILE A 209 17.02 -15.95 4.61
C ILE A 209 17.39 -17.43 4.42
N LYS A 210 17.72 -17.81 3.19
CA LYS A 210 17.92 -19.21 2.78
C LYS A 210 16.64 -20.02 3.09
N GLU A 211 16.75 -21.11 3.85
CA GLU A 211 15.64 -21.98 4.26
C GLU A 211 14.95 -21.53 5.57
N ARG A 212 15.29 -20.36 6.11
CA ARG A 212 14.71 -19.86 7.37
C ARG A 212 13.96 -18.56 7.14
N GLU A 213 12.77 -18.48 7.73
CA GLU A 213 12.01 -17.24 7.81
C GLU A 213 12.39 -16.49 9.09
N LEU A 214 12.86 -15.26 8.94
CA LEU A 214 13.07 -14.32 10.01
C LEU A 214 11.83 -13.42 10.09
N ARG A 215 11.03 -13.55 11.14
CA ARG A 215 9.87 -12.68 11.40
C ARG A 215 10.14 -11.84 12.63
N PHE A 216 9.43 -10.71 12.76
CA PHE A 216 9.45 -9.95 14.00
C PHE A 216 8.05 -9.74 14.55
N ALA A 217 7.92 -9.89 15.86
CA ALA A 217 6.73 -9.54 16.61
C ALA A 217 6.99 -8.22 17.36
N LYS A 218 6.00 -7.32 17.34
CA LYS A 218 6.06 -6.08 18.11
C LYS A 218 5.82 -6.41 19.58
N ILE A 219 6.75 -6.01 20.45
CA ILE A 219 6.69 -6.32 21.89
C ILE A 219 6.42 -5.10 22.77
N GLY A 220 6.48 -3.89 22.20
CA GLY A 220 6.19 -2.67 22.95
C GLY A 220 6.20 -1.42 22.08
N LEU A 221 5.48 -0.40 22.55
CA LEU A 221 5.51 0.97 21.99
C LEU A 221 6.57 1.84 22.68
N GLU A 222 6.96 1.48 23.91
CA GLU A 222 8.00 2.17 24.66
C GLU A 222 9.35 1.95 23.97
N LEU A 223 9.91 3.06 23.50
CA LEU A 223 11.22 3.11 22.89
C LEU A 223 12.20 3.79 23.84
N PRO A 224 13.45 3.31 23.93
CA PRO A 224 14.51 4.09 24.55
C PRO A 224 14.73 5.40 23.77
N PRO A 225 15.40 6.40 24.37
CA PRO A 225 15.68 7.67 23.72
C PRO A 225 16.24 7.49 22.31
N GLU A 226 15.91 8.43 21.42
CA GLU A 226 16.34 8.34 20.03
C GLU A 226 17.85 8.15 19.91
N PRO A 227 18.32 7.28 19.00
CA PRO A 227 19.74 7.04 18.89
C PRO A 227 20.45 8.22 18.24
N VAL A 228 21.65 8.50 18.74
CA VAL A 228 22.57 9.48 18.14
C VAL A 228 23.25 8.82 16.93
N LEU A 229 23.16 9.47 15.77
CA LEU A 229 23.84 9.01 14.57
C LEU A 229 25.31 9.49 14.64
N THR A 230 26.25 8.56 14.81
CA THR A 230 27.67 8.87 14.66
C THR A 230 28.00 8.91 13.17
N THR A 231 28.27 10.09 12.63
CA THR A 231 28.89 10.25 11.32
C THR A 231 30.29 9.64 11.40
N LYS A 232 30.50 8.51 10.72
CA LYS A 232 31.88 8.08 10.43
C LYS A 232 32.46 9.09 9.46
N GLU A 233 33.21 10.06 9.97
CA GLU A 233 34.12 10.86 9.14
C GLU A 233 35.06 9.88 8.45
N ASN A 234 34.90 9.75 7.13
CA ASN A 234 35.92 9.17 6.28
C ASN A 234 37.11 10.12 6.28
N THR A 235 37.96 10.04 7.31
CA THR A 235 39.33 10.54 7.24
C THR A 235 40.12 9.62 6.32
N LYS A 236 39.90 9.78 5.01
CA LYS A 236 40.98 9.52 4.04
C LYS A 236 42.02 10.60 4.29
N LYS A 237 43.02 10.28 5.11
CA LYS A 237 44.26 11.05 5.17
C LYS A 237 44.94 10.93 3.79
N PRO A 238 45.46 12.05 3.23
CA PRO A 238 46.25 12.03 2.00
C PRO A 238 47.53 11.19 2.17
#